data_AF-A0A356RDK9-F1
#
_entry.id   AF-A0A356RDK9-F1
#
_cell.length_a   1.000
_cell.length_b   1.000
_cell.length_c   1.000
_cell.angle_alpha   90.00
_cell.angle_beta   90.00
_cell.angle_gamma   90.00
#
_symmetry.space_group_name_H-M   'P 1'
#
loop_
_entity.id
_entity.type
_entity.pdbx_description
1 polymer ?
#
loop_
_entity_poly.entity_id
_entity_poly.type
_entity_poly.pdbx_seq_one_letter_code
_entity_poly.pdbx_strand_id
1 'polypeptide(L)'
;MGYIWLGMKAFLVFLSICSEVVVGVHPVWSVIAPEQVVVVANRNQPGSVELGNDYLAMRGVPHDHLIALDLPKTELITRKEYNQNLYDPLRAELQRRGLTADIRVLVTLWGVPLIVKGVVRTSEEGSWIRDAQDYSTSATGILEEQEHMLQVWLNSEKEPPSFKLPSSEEGPGTKSVIQQQKLSAWKKQVIETIQEIRVRVEAMDDAEQQKAGALMIEKAGRTIFGRFGWSALSGADSSAQSQSAREEETVSSLLVKLLHEPTSVKRHRVYELVQEVYGFFGVVALANWEVKRYRQEESQASVDSELAMLWWEPDTYPLSGRIPNPLYMGASHDIHQWPFPLLMVSRLDAPTVAIARKMIDQALETERKGLFGNIYVDARGMKKESTSSYAGYDRDLQAFAGGMRGIRGMRVILENTEQRFSQPGQAPDVSLYVGWYRLRAYEDAFTFQPGAIGYHIASREAVSIHDANEQGWCKNALERGITVTLGAVSEPYLDAFPLATEFFGLLYSGRYSLVETYALSSRYLSWQMVLLGDPLYQPWKGHDPVREKVALSLLNRNGLPPAPAVGVKPGPSRKKFQKTFSGKYLMLDPRMLQP
;
A
#
# COMPACT_ATOMS: atom_id res chain seq x y z
N MET A 1 62.64 -13.00 50.78
CA MET A 1 61.57 -13.39 49.83
C MET A 1 60.32 -12.61 50.15
N GLY A 2 60.09 -11.47 49.49
CA GLY A 2 58.87 -10.69 49.72
C GLY A 2 58.93 -9.25 49.26
N TYR A 3 59.23 -8.98 47.98
CA TYR A 3 59.03 -7.65 47.36
C TYR A 3 58.87 -7.71 45.82
N ILE A 4 58.24 -8.75 45.28
CA ILE A 4 57.94 -8.82 43.81
C ILE A 4 56.44 -8.99 43.53
N TRP A 5 55.60 -9.04 44.56
CA TRP A 5 54.16 -9.31 44.41
C TRP A 5 53.26 -8.10 44.66
N LEU A 6 53.69 -6.90 44.24
CA LEU A 6 52.81 -5.71 44.26
C LEU A 6 52.79 -4.93 42.93
N GLY A 7 53.65 -5.27 41.94
CA GLY A 7 53.74 -4.55 40.67
C GLY A 7 52.88 -5.08 39.52
N MET A 8 52.35 -6.31 39.63
CA MET A 8 51.68 -6.97 38.49
C MET A 8 50.14 -6.89 38.50
N LYS A 9 49.53 -6.41 39.58
CA LYS A 9 48.07 -6.21 39.66
C LYS A 9 47.61 -4.79 39.30
N ALA A 10 48.52 -3.81 39.31
CA ALA A 10 48.17 -2.42 38.95
C ALA A 10 48.24 -2.13 37.44
N PHE A 11 48.97 -2.94 36.65
CA PHE A 11 49.08 -2.74 35.20
C PHE A 11 47.95 -3.42 34.40
N LEU A 12 47.29 -4.43 34.98
CA LEU A 12 46.18 -5.14 34.33
C LEU A 12 44.80 -4.55 34.62
N VAL A 13 44.68 -3.64 35.59
CA VAL A 13 43.41 -2.93 35.88
C VAL A 13 43.29 -1.64 35.05
N PHE A 14 44.39 -1.09 34.53
CA PHE A 14 44.36 0.10 33.68
C PHE A 14 44.06 -0.19 32.20
N LEU A 15 44.24 -1.44 31.75
CA LEU A 15 43.90 -1.89 30.39
C LEU A 15 42.48 -2.48 30.27
N SER A 16 41.73 -2.57 31.38
CA SER A 16 40.38 -3.16 31.40
C SER A 16 39.25 -2.13 31.57
N ILE A 17 39.56 -0.82 31.59
CA ILE A 17 38.58 0.28 31.70
C ILE A 17 38.57 1.16 30.42
N CYS A 18 39.24 0.72 29.34
CA CYS A 18 39.09 1.31 28.00
C CYS A 18 38.40 0.39 27.00
N SER A 19 37.66 -0.60 27.50
CA SER A 19 36.66 -1.35 26.73
C SER A 19 35.26 -0.99 27.23
N GLU A 20 34.99 0.30 27.41
CA GLU A 20 33.65 0.76 27.05
C GLU A 20 33.56 0.53 25.55
N VAL A 21 32.95 -0.62 25.23
CA VAL A 21 32.37 -0.90 23.95
C VAL A 21 31.39 0.25 23.70
N VAL A 22 31.87 1.31 23.09
CA VAL A 22 31.06 2.08 22.15
C VAL A 22 30.69 1.03 21.12
N VAL A 23 29.55 0.35 21.34
CA VAL A 23 28.77 -0.21 20.26
C VAL A 23 28.36 1.03 19.51
N GLY A 24 29.26 1.51 18.67
CA GLY A 24 28.91 2.38 17.58
C GLY A 24 27.93 1.52 16.81
N VAL A 25 26.64 1.79 17.01
CA VAL A 25 25.65 1.50 15.99
C VAL A 25 26.14 2.34 14.82
N HIS A 26 27.07 1.80 14.05
CA HIS A 26 27.46 2.41 12.79
C HIS A 26 26.14 2.51 12.05
N PRO A 27 25.65 3.74 11.74
CA PRO A 27 24.45 3.86 10.95
C PRO A 27 24.75 3.06 9.68
N VAL A 28 24.04 1.93 9.49
CA VAL A 28 24.23 1.11 8.31
C VAL A 28 23.88 2.01 7.14
N TRP A 29 24.90 2.39 6.38
CA TRP A 29 24.79 3.06 5.11
C TRP A 29 24.26 1.99 4.16
N SER A 30 22.98 2.04 3.79
CA SER A 30 22.55 1.25 2.65
C SER A 30 22.85 2.05 1.40
N VAL A 31 23.58 1.44 0.49
CA VAL A 31 23.55 1.85 -0.90
C VAL A 31 23.10 0.59 -1.60
N ILE A 32 22.01 0.68 -2.38
CA ILE A 32 21.63 -0.41 -3.28
C ILE A 32 22.83 -0.73 -4.16
N ALA A 33 23.36 -1.93 -4.04
CA ALA A 33 24.47 -2.36 -4.87
C ALA A 33 23.96 -2.67 -6.29
N PRO A 34 24.75 -2.44 -7.36
CA PRO A 34 24.35 -2.78 -8.72
C PRO A 34 23.88 -4.24 -8.89
N GLU A 35 24.44 -5.17 -8.12
CA GLU A 35 24.08 -6.59 -8.08
C GLU A 35 22.69 -6.85 -7.47
N GLN A 36 22.05 -5.85 -6.86
CA GLN A 36 20.70 -5.95 -6.33
C GLN A 36 19.64 -5.43 -7.31
N VAL A 37 20.05 -5.03 -8.51
CA VAL A 37 19.20 -4.43 -9.54
C VAL A 37 19.00 -5.39 -10.69
N VAL A 38 17.75 -5.58 -11.10
CA VAL A 38 17.39 -6.27 -12.36
C VAL A 38 16.63 -5.32 -13.28
N VAL A 39 16.94 -5.40 -14.56
CA VAL A 39 16.35 -4.55 -15.59
C VAL A 39 15.40 -5.37 -16.46
N VAL A 40 14.17 -4.89 -16.60
CA VAL A 40 13.12 -5.51 -17.40
C VAL A 40 12.92 -4.70 -18.67
N ALA A 41 13.15 -5.33 -19.81
CA ALA A 41 13.04 -4.72 -21.13
C ALA A 41 11.95 -5.40 -21.96
N ASN A 42 11.36 -4.65 -22.89
CA ASN A 42 10.45 -5.22 -23.89
C ASN A 42 11.25 -5.70 -25.11
N ARG A 43 11.35 -7.02 -25.29
CA ARG A 43 12.07 -7.65 -26.42
C ARG A 43 11.52 -7.24 -27.78
N ASN A 44 10.21 -6.95 -27.86
CA ASN A 44 9.55 -6.55 -29.10
C ASN A 44 9.86 -5.09 -29.50
N GLN A 45 10.60 -4.35 -28.67
CA GLN A 45 10.99 -2.96 -28.85
C GLN A 45 12.53 -2.86 -28.77
N PRO A 46 13.27 -2.89 -29.90
CA PRO A 46 14.73 -2.93 -29.88
C PRO A 46 15.40 -1.82 -29.05
N GLY A 47 14.84 -0.59 -29.10
CA GLY A 47 15.32 0.53 -28.29
C GLY A 47 15.18 0.33 -26.77
N SER A 48 14.26 -0.53 -26.32
CA SER A 48 14.14 -0.95 -24.92
C SER A 48 15.35 -1.78 -24.50
N VAL A 49 15.73 -2.75 -25.34
CA VAL A 49 16.86 -3.65 -25.07
C VAL A 49 18.19 -2.89 -25.15
N GLU A 50 18.33 -1.99 -26.12
CA GLU A 50 19.51 -1.12 -26.23
C GLU A 50 19.68 -0.28 -24.96
N LEU A 51 18.65 0.48 -24.56
CA LEU A 51 18.65 1.28 -23.34
C LEU A 51 19.03 0.46 -22.10
N GLY A 52 18.56 -0.79 -22.03
CA GLY A 52 18.90 -1.70 -20.93
C GLY A 52 20.38 -2.03 -20.89
N ASN A 53 20.99 -2.35 -22.02
CA ASN A 53 22.43 -2.58 -22.09
C ASN A 53 23.24 -1.33 -21.72
N ASP A 54 22.79 -0.15 -22.15
CA ASP A 54 23.45 1.09 -21.79
C ASP A 54 23.37 1.36 -20.29
N TYR A 55 22.19 1.19 -19.68
CA TYR A 55 22.00 1.37 -18.24
C TYR A 55 22.90 0.43 -17.43
N LEU A 56 22.96 -0.85 -17.83
CA LEU A 56 23.85 -1.83 -17.22
C LEU A 56 25.31 -1.37 -17.23
N ALA A 57 25.80 -0.94 -18.39
CA ALA A 57 27.16 -0.45 -18.55
C ALA A 57 27.43 0.82 -17.72
N MET A 58 26.49 1.77 -17.73
CA MET A 58 26.63 3.06 -17.04
C MET A 58 26.57 2.93 -15.51
N ARG A 59 25.76 2.00 -14.97
CA ARG A 59 25.62 1.78 -13.52
C ARG A 59 26.45 0.62 -12.98
N GLY A 60 27.14 -0.12 -13.84
CA GLY A 60 27.89 -1.33 -13.45
C GLY A 60 26.98 -2.47 -12.98
N VAL A 61 25.74 -2.51 -13.44
CA VAL A 61 24.82 -3.63 -13.15
C VAL A 61 25.28 -4.84 -13.97
N PRO A 62 25.34 -6.05 -13.38
CA PRO A 62 25.78 -7.23 -14.11
C PRO A 62 25.02 -7.47 -15.42
N HIS A 63 25.73 -7.88 -16.47
CA HIS A 63 25.12 -8.04 -17.80
C HIS A 63 23.99 -9.08 -17.83
N ASP A 64 24.07 -10.10 -16.99
CA ASP A 64 23.06 -11.14 -16.82
C ASP A 64 21.88 -10.70 -15.93
N HIS A 65 21.76 -9.42 -15.60
CA HIS A 65 20.58 -8.86 -14.90
C HIS A 65 19.58 -8.18 -15.86
N LEU A 66 19.86 -8.16 -17.17
CA LEU A 66 18.88 -7.76 -18.18
C LEU A 66 17.96 -8.92 -18.54
N ILE A 67 16.67 -8.74 -18.30
CA ILE A 67 15.61 -9.69 -18.63
C ILE A 67 14.69 -9.04 -19.67
N ALA A 68 14.90 -9.42 -20.93
CA ALA A 68 14.04 -9.00 -22.04
C ALA A 68 12.88 -9.99 -22.22
N LEU A 69 11.64 -9.51 -22.14
CA LEU A 69 10.41 -10.31 -22.22
C LEU A 69 9.58 -9.93 -23.45
N ASP A 70 8.77 -10.88 -23.94
CA ASP A 70 7.89 -10.67 -25.08
C ASP A 70 6.61 -9.93 -24.63
N LEU A 71 6.65 -8.60 -24.63
CA LEU A 71 5.58 -7.74 -24.11
C LEU A 71 4.86 -6.99 -25.25
N PRO A 72 3.58 -6.59 -25.07
CA PRO A 72 2.90 -5.76 -26.05
C PRO A 72 3.61 -4.40 -26.19
N LYS A 73 3.48 -3.79 -27.37
CA LYS A 73 4.04 -2.45 -27.65
C LYS A 73 3.17 -1.30 -27.13
N THR A 74 2.03 -1.63 -26.53
CA THR A 74 1.08 -0.67 -25.97
C THR A 74 1.42 -0.38 -24.51
N GLU A 75 1.07 0.82 -24.05
CA GLU A 75 1.21 1.19 -22.63
C GLU A 75 0.23 0.45 -21.71
N LEU A 76 -0.80 -0.17 -22.27
CA LEU A 76 -1.77 -0.98 -21.54
C LEU A 76 -1.50 -2.47 -21.74
N ILE A 77 -1.62 -3.25 -20.67
CA ILE A 77 -1.60 -4.71 -20.69
C ILE A 77 -2.82 -5.25 -19.92
N THR A 78 -3.48 -6.30 -20.41
CA THR A 78 -4.56 -6.93 -19.64
C THR A 78 -3.97 -7.65 -18.42
N ARG A 79 -4.77 -7.87 -17.36
CA ARG A 79 -4.31 -8.65 -16.20
C ARG A 79 -3.82 -10.05 -16.58
N LYS A 80 -4.50 -10.69 -17.53
CA LYS A 80 -4.11 -12.01 -18.07
C LYS A 80 -2.74 -11.96 -18.76
N GLU A 81 -2.53 -11.00 -19.66
CA GLU A 81 -1.24 -10.83 -20.33
C GLU A 81 -0.14 -10.39 -19.35
N TYR A 82 -0.44 -9.56 -18.35
CA TYR A 82 0.50 -9.22 -17.29
C TYR A 82 1.00 -10.48 -16.58
N ASN A 83 0.08 -11.37 -16.18
CA ASN A 83 0.45 -12.62 -15.55
C ASN A 83 1.31 -13.50 -16.48
N GLN A 84 0.82 -13.73 -17.71
CA GLN A 84 1.41 -14.70 -18.64
C GLN A 84 2.72 -14.24 -19.30
N ASN A 85 2.84 -12.94 -19.60
CA ASN A 85 3.92 -12.40 -20.42
C ASN A 85 4.95 -11.60 -19.61
N LEU A 86 4.59 -11.09 -18.43
CA LEU A 86 5.48 -10.30 -17.57
C LEU A 86 5.78 -11.02 -16.24
N TYR A 87 4.77 -11.22 -15.40
CA TYR A 87 4.92 -11.72 -14.04
C TYR A 87 5.50 -13.14 -13.97
N ASP A 88 4.87 -14.13 -14.62
CA ASP A 88 5.32 -15.53 -14.58
C ASP A 88 6.70 -15.68 -15.24
N PRO A 89 6.97 -15.12 -16.44
CA PRO A 89 8.28 -15.20 -17.06
C PRO A 89 9.38 -14.49 -16.27
N LEU A 90 9.10 -13.32 -15.68
CA LEU A 90 10.07 -12.60 -14.86
C LEU A 90 10.45 -13.41 -13.61
N ARG A 91 9.45 -13.95 -12.89
CA ARG A 91 9.70 -14.82 -11.74
C ARG A 91 10.51 -16.04 -12.12
N ALA A 92 10.14 -16.71 -13.22
CA ALA A 92 10.85 -17.89 -13.71
C ALA A 92 12.31 -17.57 -14.04
N GLU A 93 12.58 -16.41 -14.65
CA GLU A 93 13.93 -16.02 -15.04
C GLU A 93 14.81 -15.62 -13.85
N LEU A 94 14.27 -14.88 -12.88
CA LEU A 94 14.95 -14.58 -11.62
C LEU A 94 15.31 -15.87 -10.85
N GLN A 95 14.41 -16.85 -10.85
CA GLN A 95 14.66 -18.16 -10.25
C GLN A 95 15.73 -18.94 -11.01
N ARG A 96 15.63 -18.99 -12.34
CA ARG A 96 16.56 -19.71 -13.21
C ARG A 96 17.99 -19.17 -13.08
N ARG A 97 18.14 -17.85 -12.89
CA ARG A 97 19.43 -17.17 -12.71
C ARG A 97 19.92 -17.14 -11.25
N GLY A 98 19.13 -17.65 -10.29
CA GLY A 98 19.50 -17.65 -8.87
C GLY A 98 19.45 -16.27 -8.19
N LEU A 99 18.78 -15.29 -8.80
CA LEU A 99 18.77 -13.89 -8.37
C LEU A 99 17.76 -13.59 -7.25
N THR A 100 16.91 -14.55 -6.88
CA THR A 100 15.80 -14.31 -5.94
C THR A 100 16.25 -13.86 -4.56
N ALA A 101 17.47 -14.23 -4.13
CA ALA A 101 17.97 -13.90 -2.80
C ALA A 101 18.48 -12.45 -2.68
N ASP A 102 19.00 -11.90 -3.78
CA ASP A 102 19.83 -10.69 -3.75
C ASP A 102 19.13 -9.48 -4.34
N ILE A 103 18.21 -9.67 -5.29
CA ILE A 103 17.50 -8.58 -5.93
C ILE A 103 16.60 -7.85 -4.94
N ARG A 104 16.70 -6.52 -4.98
CA ARG A 104 15.88 -5.58 -4.21
C ARG A 104 15.16 -4.59 -5.12
N VAL A 105 15.70 -4.35 -6.32
CA VAL A 105 15.19 -3.34 -7.24
C VAL A 105 14.88 -3.95 -8.61
N LEU A 106 13.72 -3.59 -9.15
CA LEU A 106 13.39 -3.77 -10.56
C LEU A 106 13.40 -2.42 -11.27
N VAL A 107 13.97 -2.39 -12.47
CA VAL A 107 13.95 -1.23 -13.36
C VAL A 107 13.18 -1.60 -14.62
N THR A 108 12.00 -1.01 -14.81
CA THR A 108 11.28 -1.19 -16.08
C THR A 108 11.72 -0.12 -17.09
N LEU A 109 11.94 -0.52 -18.34
CA LEU A 109 12.44 0.39 -19.37
C LEU A 109 11.35 0.88 -20.30
N TRP A 110 11.70 1.88 -21.12
CA TRP A 110 10.96 2.30 -22.29
C TRP A 110 10.38 1.11 -23.07
N GLY A 111 9.08 1.17 -23.37
CA GLY A 111 8.36 0.12 -24.09
C GLY A 111 7.84 -1.04 -23.24
N VAL A 112 8.17 -1.13 -21.94
CA VAL A 112 7.43 -2.00 -21.01
C VAL A 112 6.06 -1.36 -20.74
N PRO A 113 4.93 -2.11 -20.75
CA PRO A 113 3.61 -1.54 -20.49
C PRO A 113 3.57 -0.75 -19.17
N LEU A 114 2.81 0.33 -19.13
CA LEU A 114 2.69 1.24 -18.01
C LEU A 114 1.54 0.85 -17.06
N ILE A 115 0.45 0.32 -17.62
CA ILE A 115 -0.82 0.13 -16.92
C ILE A 115 -1.29 -1.32 -17.04
N VAL A 116 -1.55 -1.96 -15.91
CA VAL A 116 -2.35 -3.20 -15.87
C VAL A 116 -3.82 -2.80 -15.84
N LYS A 117 -4.56 -3.16 -16.89
CA LYS A 117 -6.00 -2.86 -16.98
C LYS A 117 -6.75 -3.50 -15.81
N GLY A 118 -7.78 -2.79 -15.34
CA GLY A 118 -8.73 -3.32 -14.38
C GLY A 118 -9.37 -4.62 -14.87
N VAL A 119 -9.66 -5.52 -13.93
CA VAL A 119 -10.28 -6.81 -14.24
C VAL A 119 -11.68 -6.56 -14.76
N VAL A 120 -11.96 -7.08 -15.95
CA VAL A 120 -13.31 -7.06 -16.50
C VAL A 120 -14.09 -8.19 -15.85
N ARG A 121 -15.13 -7.81 -15.11
CA ARG A 121 -16.08 -8.73 -14.50
C ARG A 121 -16.66 -9.70 -15.54
N THR A 122 -16.64 -10.99 -15.22
CA THR A 122 -17.30 -12.04 -16.00
C THR A 122 -18.81 -12.02 -15.79
N SER A 123 -19.58 -12.61 -16.71
CA SER A 123 -21.03 -12.78 -16.54
C SER A 123 -21.41 -13.62 -15.32
N GLU A 124 -20.52 -14.51 -14.87
CA GLU A 124 -20.72 -15.35 -13.70
C GLU A 124 -20.53 -14.55 -12.40
N GLU A 125 -19.44 -13.80 -12.27
CA GLU A 125 -19.27 -12.80 -11.20
C GLU A 125 -20.41 -11.75 -11.22
N GLY A 126 -20.89 -11.46 -12.44
CA GLY A 126 -22.23 -10.98 -12.77
C GLY A 126 -23.33 -11.46 -11.83
N SER A 127 -23.62 -12.75 -11.92
CA SER A 127 -24.63 -13.40 -11.08
C SER A 127 -24.23 -13.36 -9.62
N TRP A 128 -22.98 -13.65 -9.28
CA TRP A 128 -22.56 -13.80 -7.90
C TRP A 128 -22.74 -12.54 -7.06
N ILE A 129 -22.49 -11.36 -7.63
CA ILE A 129 -22.76 -10.08 -6.96
C ILE A 129 -24.26 -9.91 -6.70
N ARG A 130 -25.13 -10.26 -7.65
CA ARG A 130 -26.58 -10.18 -7.46
C ARG A 130 -27.04 -11.13 -6.37
N ASP A 131 -26.60 -12.40 -6.45
CA ASP A 131 -26.91 -13.40 -5.43
C ASP A 131 -26.47 -12.91 -4.03
N ALA A 132 -25.26 -12.34 -3.91
CA ALA A 132 -24.75 -11.81 -2.65
C ALA A 132 -25.59 -10.63 -2.14
N GLN A 133 -26.04 -9.74 -3.03
CA GLN A 133 -26.95 -8.65 -2.66
C GLN A 133 -28.31 -9.19 -2.18
N ASP A 134 -28.82 -10.25 -2.79
CA ASP A 134 -30.06 -10.91 -2.40
C ASP A 134 -29.92 -11.60 -1.03
N TYR A 135 -28.79 -12.28 -0.77
CA TYR A 135 -28.45 -12.83 0.54
C TYR A 135 -28.40 -11.75 1.62
N SER A 136 -27.69 -10.64 1.35
CA SER A 136 -27.60 -9.55 2.31
C SER A 136 -28.96 -8.93 2.59
N THR A 137 -29.80 -8.74 1.56
CA THR A 137 -31.13 -8.14 1.72
C THR A 137 -32.04 -9.05 2.56
N SER A 138 -32.05 -10.35 2.25
CA SER A 138 -32.84 -11.35 2.98
C SER A 138 -32.38 -11.46 4.43
N ALA A 139 -31.07 -11.53 4.66
CA ALA A 139 -30.49 -11.63 6.00
C ALA A 139 -30.78 -10.38 6.85
N THR A 140 -30.65 -9.18 6.27
CA THR A 140 -31.00 -7.94 6.95
C THR A 140 -32.47 -7.91 7.37
N GLY A 141 -33.40 -8.29 6.47
CA GLY A 141 -34.83 -8.34 6.80
C GLY A 141 -35.14 -9.28 7.97
N ILE A 142 -34.47 -10.44 8.02
CA ILE A 142 -34.61 -11.38 9.15
C ILE A 142 -34.03 -10.79 10.44
N LEU A 143 -32.87 -10.12 10.37
CA LEU A 143 -32.30 -9.45 11.55
C LEU A 143 -33.21 -8.34 12.09
N GLU A 144 -33.80 -7.53 11.22
CA GLU A 144 -34.79 -6.50 11.59
C GLU A 144 -36.03 -7.13 12.27
N GLU A 145 -36.53 -8.25 11.74
CA GLU A 145 -37.63 -9.01 12.35
C GLU A 145 -37.26 -9.55 13.74
N GLN A 146 -36.07 -10.15 13.90
CA GLN A 146 -35.62 -10.66 15.19
C GLN A 146 -35.44 -9.52 16.21
N GLU A 147 -34.84 -8.40 15.82
CA GLU A 147 -34.69 -7.25 16.72
C GLU A 147 -36.05 -6.69 17.13
N HIS A 148 -36.98 -6.53 16.20
CA HIS A 148 -38.33 -6.07 16.52
C HIS A 148 -39.01 -7.00 17.54
N MET A 149 -38.91 -8.32 17.39
CA MET A 149 -39.42 -9.27 18.39
C MET A 149 -38.78 -9.08 19.77
N LEU A 150 -37.45 -8.86 19.82
CA LEU A 150 -36.73 -8.61 21.07
C LEU A 150 -37.16 -7.28 21.73
N GLN A 151 -37.35 -6.22 20.95
CA GLN A 151 -37.81 -4.91 21.43
C GLN A 151 -39.26 -4.96 21.96
N VAL A 152 -40.16 -5.65 21.24
CA VAL A 152 -41.54 -5.89 21.69
C VAL A 152 -41.54 -6.60 23.03
N TRP A 153 -40.67 -7.60 23.21
CA TRP A 153 -40.55 -8.31 24.48
C TRP A 153 -40.06 -7.39 25.61
N LEU A 154 -39.16 -6.44 25.33
CA LEU A 154 -38.69 -5.45 26.31
C LEU A 154 -39.71 -4.35 26.63
N ASN A 155 -40.83 -4.26 25.89
CA ASN A 155 -41.72 -3.08 25.87
C ASN A 155 -40.94 -1.78 25.59
N SER A 156 -40.06 -1.81 24.60
CA SER A 156 -39.22 -0.67 24.18
C SER A 156 -39.67 -0.14 22.82
N GLU A 157 -39.86 1.18 22.68
CA GLU A 157 -40.26 1.84 21.43
C GLU A 157 -39.07 2.22 20.52
N LYS A 158 -37.88 1.62 20.71
CA LYS A 158 -36.73 1.90 19.83
C LYS A 158 -36.97 1.27 18.45
N GLU A 159 -37.03 2.10 17.41
CA GLU A 159 -37.07 1.61 16.02
C GLU A 159 -35.77 0.85 15.68
N PRO A 160 -35.84 -0.29 14.96
CA PRO A 160 -34.66 -0.98 14.47
C PRO A 160 -33.91 -0.08 13.46
N PRO A 161 -32.57 -0.05 13.49
CA PRO A 161 -31.80 0.75 12.55
C PRO A 161 -31.99 0.20 11.13
N SER A 162 -32.54 1.00 10.22
CA SER A 162 -32.68 0.57 8.82
C SER A 162 -31.30 0.38 8.16
N PHE A 163 -30.97 -0.85 7.75
CA PHE A 163 -29.72 -1.17 7.08
C PHE A 163 -29.95 -1.40 5.59
N LYS A 164 -29.87 -0.32 4.79
CA LYS A 164 -29.92 -0.42 3.33
C LYS A 164 -28.51 -0.42 2.75
N LEU A 165 -28.23 -1.41 1.90
CA LEU A 165 -27.07 -1.39 1.01
C LEU A 165 -27.14 -0.14 0.12
N PRO A 166 -26.04 0.61 -0.10
CA PRO A 166 -26.08 1.81 -0.92
C PRO A 166 -26.38 1.48 -2.38
N SER A 167 -27.22 2.31 -3.00
CA SER A 167 -27.27 2.46 -4.46
C SER A 167 -26.02 3.20 -4.96
N SER A 168 -25.78 3.12 -6.27
CA SER A 168 -24.50 3.31 -6.96
C SER A 168 -23.89 4.73 -7.01
N GLU A 169 -24.28 5.70 -6.17
CA GLU A 169 -24.04 7.13 -6.47
C GLU A 169 -22.95 7.89 -5.67
N GLU A 170 -22.00 7.20 -5.00
CA GLU A 170 -20.93 7.85 -4.21
C GLU A 170 -19.71 6.89 -4.07
N GLY A 171 -18.50 7.41 -3.79
CA GLY A 171 -17.21 6.70 -3.93
C GLY A 171 -17.02 5.44 -3.05
N PRO A 172 -16.32 4.40 -3.54
CA PRO A 172 -16.38 3.04 -2.99
C PRO A 172 -15.68 2.82 -1.63
N GLY A 173 -14.56 3.51 -1.36
CA GLY A 173 -13.78 3.31 -0.13
C GLY A 173 -14.50 3.75 1.16
N THR A 174 -15.00 4.98 1.17
CA THR A 174 -15.66 5.61 2.32
C THR A 174 -16.98 4.93 2.68
N LYS A 175 -17.73 4.45 1.68
CA LYS A 175 -18.98 3.71 1.87
C LYS A 175 -18.78 2.42 2.66
N SER A 176 -17.73 1.65 2.35
CA SER A 176 -17.51 0.35 2.96
C SER A 176 -17.18 0.44 4.45
N VAL A 177 -16.40 1.45 4.86
CA VAL A 177 -16.02 1.67 6.26
C VAL A 177 -17.22 2.11 7.08
N ILE A 178 -18.02 3.06 6.57
CA ILE A 178 -19.25 3.51 7.23
C ILE A 178 -20.23 2.34 7.39
N GLN A 179 -20.33 1.47 6.39
CA GLN A 179 -21.24 0.34 6.43
C GLN A 179 -20.81 -0.73 7.46
N GLN A 180 -19.51 -1.03 7.55
CA GLN A 180 -18.98 -1.91 8.60
C GLN A 180 -19.18 -1.32 9.99
N GLN A 181 -18.98 -0.01 10.16
CA GLN A 181 -19.24 0.68 11.44
C GLN A 181 -20.72 0.61 11.83
N LYS A 182 -21.63 0.84 10.88
CA LYS A 182 -23.08 0.69 11.11
C LYS A 182 -23.45 -0.74 11.51
N LEU A 183 -22.91 -1.74 10.81
CA LEU A 183 -23.18 -3.15 11.12
C LEU A 183 -22.65 -3.52 12.52
N SER A 184 -21.45 -3.06 12.88
CA SER A 184 -20.86 -3.27 14.20
C SER A 184 -21.65 -2.58 15.32
N ALA A 185 -22.13 -1.35 15.08
CA ALA A 185 -22.98 -0.63 16.02
C ALA A 185 -24.32 -1.35 16.23
N TRP A 186 -24.94 -1.83 15.14
CA TRP A 186 -26.18 -2.60 15.21
C TRP A 186 -26.01 -3.91 15.98
N LYS A 187 -24.95 -4.67 15.68
CA LYS A 187 -24.58 -5.88 16.44
C LYS A 187 -24.50 -5.59 17.94
N LYS A 188 -23.80 -4.53 18.33
CA LYS A 188 -23.63 -4.14 19.74
C LYS A 188 -24.97 -3.86 20.42
N GLN A 189 -25.85 -3.11 19.76
CA GLN A 189 -27.19 -2.81 20.27
C GLN A 189 -28.02 -4.08 20.51
N VAL A 190 -27.97 -5.04 19.57
CA VAL A 190 -28.69 -6.31 19.70
C VAL A 190 -28.13 -7.16 20.85
N ILE A 191 -26.81 -7.18 21.05
CA ILE A 191 -26.17 -7.87 22.18
C ILE A 191 -26.65 -7.27 23.51
N GLU A 192 -26.63 -5.95 23.65
CA GLU A 192 -27.11 -5.24 24.85
C GLU A 192 -28.58 -5.54 25.12
N THR A 193 -29.42 -5.51 24.08
CA THR A 193 -30.85 -5.84 24.15
C THR A 193 -31.05 -7.27 24.68
N ILE A 194 -30.32 -8.26 24.15
CA ILE A 194 -30.42 -9.65 24.61
C ILE A 194 -29.96 -9.81 26.06
N GLN A 195 -28.91 -9.09 26.48
CA GLN A 195 -28.44 -9.10 27.86
C GLN A 195 -29.50 -8.54 28.82
N GLU A 196 -30.16 -7.44 28.46
CA GLU A 196 -31.27 -6.88 29.25
C GLU A 196 -32.45 -7.86 29.37
N ILE A 197 -32.83 -8.50 28.26
CA ILE A 197 -33.89 -9.51 28.23
C ILE A 197 -33.52 -10.68 29.15
N ARG A 198 -32.28 -11.16 29.08
CA ARG A 198 -31.79 -12.27 29.91
C ARG A 198 -31.93 -11.95 31.40
N VAL A 199 -31.49 -10.78 31.84
CA VAL A 199 -31.61 -10.34 33.24
C VAL A 199 -33.08 -10.32 33.69
N ARG A 200 -33.99 -9.85 32.83
CA ARG A 200 -35.43 -9.84 33.14
C ARG A 200 -36.02 -11.25 33.22
N VAL A 201 -35.66 -12.15 32.29
CA VAL A 201 -36.11 -13.55 32.30
C VAL A 201 -35.61 -14.28 33.55
N GLU A 202 -34.35 -14.07 33.93
CA GLU A 202 -33.77 -14.68 35.14
C GLU A 202 -34.45 -14.21 36.43
N ALA A 203 -35.01 -13.00 36.43
CA ALA A 203 -35.74 -12.41 37.56
C ALA A 203 -37.25 -12.77 37.61
N MET A 204 -37.78 -13.57 36.66
CA MET A 204 -39.20 -13.96 36.65
C MET A 204 -39.51 -15.03 37.71
N ASP A 205 -40.60 -14.84 38.46
CA ASP A 205 -41.07 -15.80 39.47
C ASP A 205 -41.80 -17.01 38.86
N ASP A 206 -42.36 -16.87 37.66
CA ASP A 206 -43.09 -17.92 36.94
C ASP A 206 -42.11 -18.79 36.13
N ALA A 207 -41.97 -20.05 36.52
CA ALA A 207 -41.05 -21.00 35.91
C ALA A 207 -41.39 -21.34 34.44
N GLU A 208 -42.65 -21.29 34.04
CA GLU A 208 -43.04 -21.52 32.64
C GLU A 208 -42.69 -20.31 31.77
N GLN A 209 -42.96 -19.10 32.26
CA GLN A 209 -42.60 -17.86 31.56
C GLN A 209 -41.09 -17.67 31.46
N GLN A 210 -40.36 -17.99 32.54
CA GLN A 210 -38.90 -18.00 32.57
C GLN A 210 -38.33 -18.95 31.51
N LYS A 211 -38.85 -20.19 31.44
CA LYS A 211 -38.42 -21.19 30.46
C LYS A 211 -38.76 -20.76 29.03
N ALA A 212 -39.94 -20.19 28.80
CA ALA A 212 -40.34 -19.69 27.49
C ALA A 212 -39.46 -18.52 27.02
N GLY A 213 -39.14 -17.59 27.93
CA GLY A 213 -38.21 -16.47 27.68
C GLY A 213 -36.80 -16.96 27.34
N ALA A 214 -36.27 -17.92 28.10
CA ALA A 214 -34.94 -18.49 27.85
C ALA A 214 -34.86 -19.20 26.48
N LEU A 215 -35.90 -19.95 26.10
CA LEU A 215 -35.97 -20.62 24.79
C LEU A 215 -36.07 -19.61 23.63
N MET A 216 -36.83 -18.53 23.82
CA MET A 216 -36.95 -17.46 22.84
C MET A 216 -35.60 -16.76 22.62
N ILE A 217 -34.91 -16.40 23.72
CA ILE A 217 -33.56 -15.83 23.68
C ILE A 217 -32.59 -16.77 22.97
N GLU A 218 -32.63 -18.08 23.29
CA GLU A 218 -31.75 -19.06 22.65
C GLU A 218 -32.00 -19.15 21.14
N LYS A 219 -33.28 -19.21 20.73
CA LYS A 219 -33.65 -19.28 19.32
C LYS A 219 -33.24 -18.01 18.57
N ALA A 220 -33.54 -16.84 19.12
CA ALA A 220 -33.15 -15.55 18.55
C ALA A 220 -31.62 -15.43 18.48
N GLY A 221 -30.93 -15.74 19.56
CA GLY A 221 -29.47 -15.71 19.66
C GLY A 221 -28.78 -16.61 18.62
N ARG A 222 -29.23 -17.86 18.47
CA ARG A 222 -28.71 -18.77 17.43
C ARG A 222 -29.03 -18.30 16.01
N THR A 223 -30.19 -17.68 15.79
CA THR A 223 -30.58 -17.14 14.49
C THR A 223 -29.70 -15.94 14.12
N ILE A 224 -29.46 -15.04 15.07
CA ILE A 224 -28.73 -13.78 14.88
C ILE A 224 -27.22 -14.03 14.76
N PHE A 225 -26.64 -14.82 15.68
CA PHE A 225 -25.19 -14.99 15.84
C PHE A 225 -24.65 -16.38 15.48
N GLY A 226 -25.53 -17.32 15.13
CA GLY A 226 -25.15 -18.69 14.81
C GLY A 226 -24.68 -19.46 16.03
N ARG A 227 -24.21 -20.70 15.79
CA ARG A 227 -23.73 -21.58 16.86
C ARG A 227 -22.54 -20.99 17.64
N PHE A 228 -21.51 -20.51 16.96
CA PHE A 228 -20.28 -20.04 17.61
C PHE A 228 -20.49 -18.71 18.32
N GLY A 229 -21.13 -17.74 17.65
CA GLY A 229 -21.39 -16.44 18.26
C GLY A 229 -22.33 -16.54 19.46
N TRP A 230 -23.35 -17.39 19.39
CA TRP A 230 -24.23 -17.64 20.54
C TRP A 230 -23.53 -18.34 21.70
N SER A 231 -22.67 -19.33 21.42
CA SER A 231 -21.90 -20.02 22.47
C SER A 231 -20.99 -19.05 23.24
N ALA A 232 -20.39 -18.08 22.56
CA ALA A 232 -19.56 -17.06 23.19
C ALA A 232 -20.38 -16.11 24.08
N LEU A 233 -21.58 -15.72 23.66
CA LEU A 233 -22.47 -14.81 24.40
C LEU A 233 -23.22 -15.47 25.56
N SER A 234 -23.43 -16.79 25.51
CA SER A 234 -24.23 -17.53 26.49
C SER A 234 -23.46 -18.01 27.73
N GLY A 235 -22.15 -17.75 27.81
CA GLY A 235 -21.34 -18.03 29.00
C GLY A 235 -21.05 -19.52 29.23
N ALA A 236 -20.90 -20.31 28.16
CA ALA A 236 -20.57 -21.74 28.27
C ALA A 236 -19.26 -21.99 29.04
N ASP A 237 -19.13 -23.13 29.73
CA ASP A 237 -17.93 -23.49 30.49
C ASP A 237 -16.67 -23.57 29.62
N SER A 238 -15.50 -23.39 30.26
CA SER A 238 -14.17 -23.30 29.59
C SER A 238 -13.83 -24.47 28.66
N SER A 239 -14.31 -25.68 28.95
CA SER A 239 -14.13 -26.87 28.11
C SER A 239 -14.95 -26.79 26.81
N ALA A 240 -16.22 -26.35 26.91
CA ALA A 240 -17.11 -26.16 25.77
C ALA A 240 -16.63 -25.01 24.86
N GLN A 241 -16.12 -23.92 25.45
CA GLN A 241 -15.50 -22.82 24.69
C GLN A 241 -14.25 -23.30 23.93
N SER A 242 -13.39 -24.10 24.57
CA SER A 242 -12.18 -24.65 23.94
C SER A 242 -12.50 -25.59 22.78
N GLN A 243 -13.56 -26.39 22.89
CA GLN A 243 -14.03 -27.27 21.82
C GLN A 243 -14.62 -26.45 20.66
N SER A 244 -15.48 -25.49 20.96
CA SER A 244 -16.06 -24.58 19.97
C SER A 244 -14.98 -23.85 19.16
N ALA A 245 -13.92 -23.37 19.80
CA ALA A 245 -12.81 -22.70 19.12
C ALA A 245 -12.06 -23.61 18.13
N ARG A 246 -11.87 -24.90 18.45
CA ARG A 246 -11.24 -25.88 17.54
C ARG A 246 -12.13 -26.22 16.35
N GLU A 247 -13.43 -26.36 16.59
CA GLU A 247 -14.42 -26.57 15.53
C GLU A 247 -14.48 -25.35 14.60
N GLU A 248 -14.42 -24.15 15.16
CA GLU A 248 -14.40 -22.89 14.43
C GLU A 248 -13.15 -22.75 13.54
N GLU A 249 -11.97 -23.14 14.02
CA GLU A 249 -10.75 -23.18 13.21
C GLU A 249 -10.88 -24.15 12.02
N THR A 250 -11.52 -25.29 12.25
CA THR A 250 -11.79 -26.30 11.20
C THR A 250 -12.76 -25.76 10.15
N VAL A 251 -13.86 -25.14 10.58
CA VAL A 251 -14.86 -24.50 9.70
C VAL A 251 -14.23 -23.36 8.91
N SER A 252 -13.43 -22.53 9.56
CA SER A 252 -12.67 -21.44 8.95
C SER A 252 -11.75 -21.94 7.82
N SER A 253 -11.03 -23.03 8.05
CA SER A 253 -10.20 -23.68 7.03
C SER A 253 -11.02 -24.19 5.84
N LEU A 254 -12.22 -24.73 6.10
CA LEU A 254 -13.12 -25.20 5.06
C LEU A 254 -13.69 -24.05 4.22
N LEU A 255 -14.14 -22.96 4.85
CA LEU A 255 -14.65 -21.77 4.17
C LEU A 255 -13.62 -21.20 3.20
N VAL A 256 -12.37 -21.08 3.66
CA VAL A 256 -11.23 -20.68 2.84
C VAL A 256 -11.08 -21.57 1.61
N LYS A 257 -11.13 -22.90 1.77
CA LYS A 257 -10.99 -23.85 0.65
C LYS A 257 -12.15 -23.74 -0.34
N LEU A 258 -13.38 -23.57 0.15
CA LEU A 258 -14.57 -23.46 -0.69
C LEU A 258 -14.59 -22.15 -1.50
N LEU A 259 -14.02 -21.08 -0.95
CA LEU A 259 -13.95 -19.75 -1.60
C LEU A 259 -12.75 -19.58 -2.54
N HIS A 260 -11.76 -20.48 -2.50
CA HIS A 260 -10.60 -20.41 -3.39
C HIS A 260 -10.97 -20.65 -4.85
N GLU A 261 -11.88 -21.61 -5.11
CA GLU A 261 -12.41 -21.90 -6.44
C GLU A 261 -13.94 -21.88 -6.40
N PRO A 262 -14.54 -20.68 -6.41
CA PRO A 262 -15.98 -20.52 -6.25
C PRO A 262 -16.73 -21.12 -7.44
N THR A 263 -17.81 -21.82 -7.13
CA THR A 263 -18.88 -22.19 -8.07
C THR A 263 -20.20 -21.82 -7.41
N SER A 264 -21.29 -21.66 -8.16
CA SER A 264 -22.60 -21.36 -7.56
C SER A 264 -22.99 -22.36 -6.46
N VAL A 265 -22.67 -23.65 -6.64
CA VAL A 265 -22.92 -24.71 -5.64
C VAL A 265 -22.07 -24.51 -4.38
N LYS A 266 -20.75 -24.33 -4.54
CA LYS A 266 -19.84 -24.10 -3.40
C LYS A 266 -20.21 -22.82 -2.65
N ARG A 267 -20.56 -21.74 -3.37
CA ARG A 267 -21.00 -20.47 -2.78
C ARG A 267 -22.26 -20.64 -1.94
N HIS A 268 -23.29 -21.29 -2.48
CA HIS A 268 -24.52 -21.57 -1.72
C HIS A 268 -24.21 -22.35 -0.43
N ARG A 269 -23.36 -23.39 -0.53
CA ARG A 269 -22.94 -24.18 0.63
C ARG A 269 -22.17 -23.36 1.67
N VAL A 270 -21.36 -22.40 1.23
CA VAL A 270 -20.66 -21.45 2.12
C VAL A 270 -21.68 -20.58 2.86
N TYR A 271 -22.71 -20.05 2.20
CA TYR A 271 -23.75 -19.27 2.86
C TYR A 271 -24.55 -20.09 3.89
N GLU A 272 -24.94 -21.32 3.56
CA GLU A 272 -25.60 -22.22 4.51
C GLU A 272 -24.74 -22.46 5.75
N LEU A 273 -23.45 -22.75 5.55
CA LEU A 273 -22.51 -23.01 6.63
C LEU A 273 -22.29 -21.76 7.49
N VAL A 274 -22.12 -20.59 6.86
CA VAL A 274 -21.95 -19.31 7.57
C VAL A 274 -23.21 -18.96 8.35
N GLN A 275 -24.41 -19.18 7.80
CA GLN A 275 -25.66 -18.98 8.52
C GLN A 275 -25.76 -19.90 9.74
N GLU A 276 -25.42 -21.19 9.60
CA GLU A 276 -25.47 -22.15 10.71
C GLU A 276 -24.53 -21.74 11.86
N VAL A 277 -23.30 -21.35 11.52
CA VAL A 277 -22.23 -21.19 12.53
C VAL A 277 -22.05 -19.76 13.01
N TYR A 278 -22.34 -18.75 12.18
CA TYR A 278 -22.21 -17.31 12.47
C TYR A 278 -23.52 -16.51 12.37
N GLY A 279 -24.63 -17.16 12.01
CA GLY A 279 -25.96 -16.54 11.98
C GLY A 279 -26.13 -15.55 10.82
N PHE A 280 -27.23 -14.80 10.85
CA PHE A 280 -27.54 -13.84 9.78
C PHE A 280 -26.60 -12.64 9.76
N PHE A 281 -25.97 -12.25 10.88
CA PHE A 281 -24.90 -11.26 10.85
C PHE A 281 -23.67 -11.76 10.07
N GLY A 282 -23.32 -13.04 10.19
CA GLY A 282 -22.28 -13.68 9.38
C GLY A 282 -22.63 -13.67 7.89
N VAL A 283 -23.89 -13.94 7.54
CA VAL A 283 -24.39 -13.89 6.15
C VAL A 283 -24.23 -12.50 5.55
N VAL A 284 -24.64 -11.44 6.26
CA VAL A 284 -24.47 -10.04 5.80
C VAL A 284 -22.98 -9.71 5.62
N ALA A 285 -22.13 -10.12 6.54
CA ALA A 285 -20.69 -9.89 6.47
C ALA A 285 -20.04 -10.58 5.26
N LEU A 286 -20.39 -11.85 5.01
CA LEU A 286 -19.94 -12.61 3.85
C LEU A 286 -20.43 -11.99 2.54
N ALA A 287 -21.71 -11.62 2.47
CA ALA A 287 -22.29 -11.01 1.28
C ALA A 287 -21.62 -9.69 0.91
N ASN A 288 -21.39 -8.82 1.90
CA ASN A 288 -20.67 -7.57 1.68
C ASN A 288 -19.24 -7.80 1.21
N TRP A 289 -18.55 -8.79 1.78
CA TRP A 289 -17.21 -9.17 1.35
C TRP A 289 -17.21 -9.68 -0.10
N GLU A 290 -18.19 -10.49 -0.47
CA GLU A 290 -18.29 -11.09 -1.79
C GLU A 290 -18.61 -10.06 -2.87
N VAL A 291 -19.54 -9.14 -2.59
CA VAL A 291 -19.83 -7.99 -3.45
C VAL A 291 -18.56 -7.18 -3.68
N LYS A 292 -17.81 -6.87 -2.61
CA LYS A 292 -16.54 -6.13 -2.71
C LYS A 292 -15.50 -6.90 -3.54
N ARG A 293 -15.36 -8.21 -3.30
CA ARG A 293 -14.40 -9.07 -3.99
C ARG A 293 -14.62 -9.09 -5.49
N TYR A 294 -15.85 -9.31 -5.95
CA TYR A 294 -16.13 -9.49 -7.37
C TYR A 294 -16.42 -8.20 -8.13
N ARG A 295 -16.73 -7.11 -7.43
CA ARG A 295 -16.87 -5.80 -8.09
C ARG A 295 -15.58 -5.40 -8.78
N GLN A 296 -14.43 -5.72 -8.18
CA GLN A 296 -13.11 -5.39 -8.70
C GLN A 296 -13.01 -3.91 -9.15
N GLU A 297 -13.80 -3.03 -8.52
CA GLU A 297 -13.77 -1.61 -8.77
C GLU A 297 -12.36 -1.09 -8.43
N GLU A 298 -11.84 -0.16 -9.23
CA GLU A 298 -10.49 0.38 -9.03
C GLU A 298 -9.38 -0.70 -9.10
N SER A 299 -9.56 -1.78 -9.86
CA SER A 299 -8.54 -2.85 -10.02
C SER A 299 -7.47 -2.58 -11.08
N GLN A 300 -7.55 -1.42 -11.72
CA GLN A 300 -6.46 -0.93 -12.56
C GLN A 300 -5.28 -0.55 -11.66
N ALA A 301 -4.06 -0.81 -12.08
CA ALA A 301 -2.85 -0.43 -11.35
C ALA A 301 -1.73 -0.07 -12.32
N SER A 302 -0.71 0.64 -11.83
CA SER A 302 0.55 0.75 -12.56
C SER A 302 1.25 -0.61 -12.56
N VAL A 303 1.91 -0.95 -13.67
CA VAL A 303 2.72 -2.18 -13.77
C VAL A 303 3.79 -2.20 -12.69
N ASP A 304 4.41 -1.06 -12.42
CA ASP A 304 5.44 -0.86 -11.42
C ASP A 304 4.95 -1.21 -9.99
N SER A 305 3.74 -0.79 -9.62
CA SER A 305 3.16 -1.08 -8.31
C SER A 305 2.80 -2.56 -8.13
N GLU A 306 2.41 -3.24 -9.20
CA GLU A 306 2.17 -4.69 -9.21
C GLU A 306 3.49 -5.48 -9.15
N LEU A 307 4.52 -5.03 -9.85
CA LEU A 307 5.85 -5.64 -9.82
C LEU A 307 6.53 -5.50 -8.46
N ALA A 308 6.19 -4.47 -7.67
CA ALA A 308 6.66 -4.36 -6.29
C ALA A 308 6.24 -5.57 -5.44
N MET A 309 5.16 -6.23 -5.82
CA MET A 309 4.62 -7.43 -5.19
C MET A 309 4.91 -8.70 -5.98
N LEU A 310 5.96 -8.74 -6.81
CA LEU A 310 6.31 -9.88 -7.67
C LEU A 310 6.28 -11.24 -6.94
N TRP A 311 6.63 -11.28 -5.66
CA TRP A 311 6.67 -12.53 -4.88
C TRP A 311 5.34 -12.94 -4.26
N TRP A 312 4.29 -12.16 -4.45
CA TRP A 312 2.96 -12.39 -3.92
C TRP A 312 2.12 -13.05 -5.02
N GLU A 313 1.46 -14.15 -4.70
CA GLU A 313 0.66 -14.87 -5.69
C GLU A 313 -0.58 -14.02 -6.06
N PRO A 314 -0.94 -13.88 -7.36
CA PRO A 314 -2.00 -12.94 -7.76
C PRO A 314 -3.35 -13.17 -7.09
N ASP A 315 -3.68 -14.42 -6.73
CA ASP A 315 -4.93 -14.77 -6.06
C ASP A 315 -4.90 -14.59 -4.54
N THR A 316 -3.76 -14.15 -4.01
CA THR A 316 -3.54 -13.97 -2.57
C THR A 316 -3.69 -12.52 -2.12
N TYR A 317 -4.04 -11.59 -3.01
CA TYR A 317 -4.33 -10.20 -2.66
C TYR A 317 -5.51 -9.63 -3.47
N PRO A 318 -6.23 -8.61 -2.96
CA PRO A 318 -7.32 -7.98 -3.67
C PRO A 318 -6.70 -7.06 -4.70
N LEU A 319 -7.14 -7.21 -5.95
CA LEU A 319 -6.76 -6.28 -7.02
C LEU A 319 -7.53 -4.97 -6.90
N SER A 320 -8.71 -4.99 -6.29
CA SER A 320 -9.53 -3.81 -6.03
C SER A 320 -8.94 -2.89 -4.96
N GLY A 321 -8.79 -1.62 -5.30
CA GLY A 321 -8.36 -0.60 -4.35
C GLY A 321 -6.87 -0.65 -4.05
N ARG A 322 -6.48 0.04 -2.98
CA ARG A 322 -5.09 0.23 -2.59
C ARG A 322 -4.66 -0.67 -1.43
N ILE A 323 -3.47 -1.24 -1.52
CA ILE A 323 -2.86 -2.04 -0.44
C ILE A 323 -1.88 -1.14 0.34
N PRO A 324 -1.94 -1.07 1.68
CA PRO A 324 -0.96 -0.31 2.46
C PRO A 324 0.47 -0.82 2.20
N ASN A 325 1.39 0.11 1.93
CA ASN A 325 2.80 -0.20 1.74
C ASN A 325 3.49 -0.45 3.10
N PRO A 326 3.98 -1.68 3.39
CA PRO A 326 4.71 -2.00 4.62
C PRO A 326 6.05 -1.28 4.75
N LEU A 327 6.64 -0.79 3.64
CA LEU A 327 7.88 -0.02 3.66
C LEU A 327 7.65 1.45 3.99
N TYR A 328 6.40 1.94 3.95
CA TYR A 328 6.11 3.34 4.28
C TYR A 328 6.57 3.65 5.70
N MET A 329 7.33 4.73 5.88
CA MET A 329 7.91 5.07 7.18
C MET A 329 6.88 5.40 8.28
N GLY A 330 5.65 5.72 7.88
CA GLY A 330 4.50 5.92 8.76
C GLY A 330 3.64 4.67 8.96
N ALA A 331 4.04 3.52 8.41
CA ALA A 331 3.32 2.27 8.62
C ALA A 331 3.35 1.87 10.10
N SER A 332 2.19 1.47 10.61
CA SER A 332 2.02 0.99 11.99
C SER A 332 2.40 -0.48 12.19
N HIS A 333 2.78 -1.19 11.12
CA HIS A 333 3.01 -2.63 11.12
C HIS A 333 4.49 -2.95 10.96
N ASP A 334 4.96 -3.98 11.68
CA ASP A 334 6.32 -4.50 11.55
C ASP A 334 6.47 -5.26 10.22
N ILE A 335 7.36 -4.79 9.35
CA ILE A 335 7.65 -5.40 8.05
C ILE A 335 8.12 -6.86 8.16
N HIS A 336 8.76 -7.25 9.27
CA HIS A 336 9.21 -8.62 9.46
C HIS A 336 8.04 -9.61 9.64
N GLN A 337 6.84 -9.11 9.98
CA GLN A 337 5.61 -9.88 10.07
C GLN A 337 4.96 -10.12 8.71
N TRP A 338 5.37 -9.40 7.67
CA TRP A 338 4.86 -9.63 6.32
C TRP A 338 5.45 -10.91 5.72
N PRO A 339 4.62 -11.73 5.05
CA PRO A 339 4.99 -13.09 4.64
C PRO A 339 5.98 -13.11 3.48
N PHE A 340 5.98 -12.07 2.64
CA PHE A 340 6.77 -12.01 1.41
C PHE A 340 7.56 -10.71 1.28
N PRO A 341 8.76 -10.77 0.68
CA PRO A 341 9.53 -9.57 0.41
C PRO A 341 8.87 -8.72 -0.67
N LEU A 342 9.11 -7.42 -0.56
CA LEU A 342 8.74 -6.43 -1.56
C LEU A 342 9.97 -6.06 -2.39
N LEU A 343 9.73 -5.78 -3.66
CA LEU A 343 10.72 -5.18 -4.54
C LEU A 343 10.43 -3.69 -4.67
N MET A 344 11.49 -2.91 -4.75
CA MET A 344 11.41 -1.50 -5.07
C MET A 344 11.43 -1.35 -6.59
N VAL A 345 10.54 -0.56 -7.16
CA VAL A 345 10.41 -0.44 -8.62
C VAL A 345 10.51 1.02 -9.04
N SER A 346 11.30 1.26 -10.09
CA SER A 346 11.37 2.55 -10.77
C SER A 346 11.46 2.33 -12.27
N ARG A 347 11.09 3.34 -13.03
CA ARG A 347 11.01 3.28 -14.48
C ARG A 347 11.97 4.25 -15.15
N LEU A 348 12.78 3.72 -16.07
CA LEU A 348 13.57 4.51 -17.02
C LEU A 348 12.81 4.55 -18.35
N ASP A 349 11.83 5.43 -18.40
CA ASP A 349 10.93 5.61 -19.52
C ASP A 349 10.60 7.09 -19.71
N ALA A 350 10.38 7.46 -20.96
CA ALA A 350 10.15 8.82 -21.40
C ALA A 350 9.52 8.78 -22.80
N PRO A 351 9.10 9.93 -23.38
CA PRO A 351 8.48 9.96 -24.71
C PRO A 351 9.34 9.33 -25.80
N THR A 352 10.66 9.34 -25.63
CA THR A 352 11.61 8.66 -26.51
C THR A 352 12.72 7.98 -25.70
N VAL A 353 13.35 6.96 -26.29
CA VAL A 353 14.54 6.29 -25.73
C VAL A 353 15.67 7.29 -25.45
N ALA A 354 15.83 8.31 -26.30
CA ALA A 354 16.87 9.33 -26.12
C ALA A 354 16.64 10.16 -24.84
N ILE A 355 15.39 10.52 -24.54
CA ILE A 355 15.07 11.22 -23.29
C ILE A 355 15.28 10.29 -22.08
N ALA A 356 14.88 9.02 -22.18
CA ALA A 356 15.10 8.04 -21.11
C ALA A 356 16.60 7.83 -20.83
N ARG A 357 17.45 7.79 -21.87
CA ARG A 357 18.92 7.76 -21.72
C ARG A 357 19.44 9.03 -21.05
N LYS A 358 18.94 10.19 -21.47
CA LYS A 358 19.31 11.48 -20.88
C LYS A 358 18.98 11.57 -19.39
N MET A 359 17.90 10.93 -18.92
CA MET A 359 17.59 10.85 -17.48
C MET A 359 18.74 10.17 -16.70
N ILE A 360 19.31 9.09 -17.25
CA ILE A 360 20.45 8.38 -16.64
C ILE A 360 21.70 9.27 -16.66
N ASP A 361 21.99 9.89 -17.81
CA ASP A 361 23.14 10.79 -17.96
C ASP A 361 23.09 11.96 -16.97
N GLN A 362 21.93 12.60 -16.85
CA GLN A 362 21.70 13.69 -15.90
C GLN A 362 21.83 13.22 -14.45
N ALA A 363 21.29 12.06 -14.10
CA ALA A 363 21.44 11.50 -12.75
C ALA A 363 22.92 11.29 -12.39
N LEU A 364 23.69 10.66 -13.29
CA LEU A 364 25.12 10.40 -13.09
C LEU A 364 25.95 11.69 -13.08
N GLU A 365 25.62 12.66 -13.94
CA GLU A 365 26.24 13.98 -13.92
C GLU A 365 26.03 14.69 -12.59
N THR A 366 24.80 14.69 -12.10
CA THR A 366 24.43 15.40 -10.88
C THR A 366 24.97 14.71 -9.63
N GLU A 367 25.10 13.38 -9.60
CA GLU A 367 25.81 12.67 -8.53
C GLU A 367 27.28 13.12 -8.40
N ARG A 368 27.94 13.46 -9.52
CA ARG A 368 29.33 13.94 -9.51
C ARG A 368 29.44 15.40 -9.10
N LYS A 369 28.50 16.24 -9.56
CA LYS A 369 28.57 17.70 -9.40
C LYS A 369 27.84 18.20 -8.14
N GLY A 370 26.85 17.46 -7.67
CA GLY A 370 25.84 17.91 -6.72
C GLY A 370 24.65 18.58 -7.42
N LEU A 371 23.46 18.47 -6.82
CA LEU A 371 22.25 19.16 -7.29
C LEU A 371 22.16 20.56 -6.67
N PHE A 372 22.05 21.58 -7.52
CA PHE A 372 21.88 22.99 -7.14
C PHE A 372 20.79 23.64 -8.00
N GLY A 373 20.27 24.78 -7.54
CA GLY A 373 19.27 25.56 -8.28
C GLY A 373 18.20 26.12 -7.37
N ASN A 374 16.98 26.26 -7.89
CA ASN A 374 15.84 26.79 -7.17
C ASN A 374 14.92 25.64 -6.73
N ILE A 375 14.32 25.78 -5.55
CA ILE A 375 13.26 24.92 -5.03
C ILE A 375 11.95 25.67 -5.21
N TYR A 376 11.06 25.16 -6.04
CA TYR A 376 9.74 25.74 -6.25
C TYR A 376 8.70 24.90 -5.53
N VAL A 377 7.91 25.55 -4.68
CA VAL A 377 6.80 24.94 -3.96
C VAL A 377 5.54 25.72 -4.34
N ASP A 378 4.59 25.03 -4.99
CA ASP A 378 3.30 25.58 -5.39
C ASP A 378 2.22 25.13 -4.39
N ALA A 379 2.02 25.96 -3.35
CA ALA A 379 0.99 25.81 -2.34
C ALA A 379 -0.14 26.82 -2.58
N ARG A 380 -1.32 26.57 -1.99
CA ARG A 380 -2.52 27.39 -2.15
C ARG A 380 -2.77 28.37 -1.00
N GLY A 381 -1.92 28.36 0.03
CA GLY A 381 -2.11 29.21 1.21
C GLY A 381 -3.37 28.87 2.00
N MET A 382 -3.76 27.59 2.04
CA MET A 382 -4.98 27.17 2.72
C MET A 382 -4.91 27.46 4.23
N LYS A 383 -6.05 27.86 4.81
CA LYS A 383 -6.18 28.23 6.22
C LYS A 383 -5.89 27.04 7.15
N LYS A 384 -5.15 27.29 8.23
CA LYS A 384 -4.71 26.27 9.19
C LYS A 384 -5.87 25.59 9.92
N GLU A 385 -6.98 26.29 10.09
CA GLU A 385 -8.18 25.82 10.78
C GLU A 385 -8.97 24.80 9.95
N SER A 386 -8.69 24.69 8.65
CA SER A 386 -9.33 23.66 7.80
C SER A 386 -8.83 22.26 8.17
N THR A 387 -9.79 21.36 8.36
CA THR A 387 -9.56 19.93 8.60
C THR A 387 -9.59 19.09 7.32
N SER A 388 -9.73 19.72 6.14
CA SER A 388 -9.75 19.01 4.87
C SER A 388 -8.39 18.35 4.57
N SER A 389 -8.43 17.21 3.86
CA SER A 389 -7.21 16.53 3.39
C SER A 389 -6.34 17.43 2.51
N TYR A 390 -6.95 18.26 1.68
CA TYR A 390 -6.27 19.28 0.87
C TYR A 390 -5.51 20.30 1.73
N ALA A 391 -6.13 20.82 2.79
CA ALA A 391 -5.45 21.73 3.71
C ALA A 391 -4.32 21.01 4.48
N GLY A 392 -4.50 19.72 4.78
CA GLY A 392 -3.45 18.87 5.33
C GLY A 392 -2.21 18.81 4.44
N TYR A 393 -2.39 18.53 3.15
CA TYR A 393 -1.30 18.48 2.19
C TYR A 393 -0.70 19.88 1.93
N ASP A 394 -1.52 20.92 1.87
CA ASP A 394 -1.04 22.30 1.69
C ASP A 394 -0.13 22.74 2.85
N ARG A 395 -0.47 22.36 4.09
CA ARG A 395 0.39 22.58 5.25
C ARG A 395 1.72 21.83 5.14
N ASP A 396 1.72 20.63 4.56
CA ASP A 396 2.95 19.88 4.30
C ASP A 396 3.86 20.60 3.29
N LEU A 397 3.29 21.15 2.21
CA LEU A 397 4.04 21.98 1.25
C LEU A 397 4.66 23.21 1.92
N GLN A 398 3.89 23.92 2.74
CA GLN A 398 4.39 25.08 3.50
C GLN A 398 5.50 24.68 4.48
N ALA A 399 5.36 23.52 5.14
CA ALA A 399 6.37 22.99 6.06
C ALA A 399 7.66 22.60 5.32
N PHE A 400 7.54 21.95 4.15
CA PHE A 400 8.67 21.65 3.28
C PHE A 400 9.41 22.92 2.84
N ALA A 401 8.68 23.91 2.32
CA ALA A 401 9.26 25.19 1.94
C ALA A 401 9.95 25.88 3.13
N GLY A 402 9.35 25.83 4.32
CA GLY A 402 9.92 26.36 5.54
C GLY A 402 11.22 25.65 5.95
N GLY A 403 11.23 24.32 5.94
CA GLY A 403 12.37 23.51 6.36
C GLY A 403 13.56 23.56 5.39
N MET A 404 13.33 23.84 4.12
CA MET A 404 14.40 23.99 3.11
C MET A 404 15.00 25.41 3.05
N ARG A 405 14.45 26.39 3.77
CA ARG A 405 14.98 27.77 3.78
C ARG A 405 16.38 27.81 4.40
N GLY A 406 17.26 28.59 3.78
CA GLY A 406 18.63 28.80 4.26
C GLY A 406 19.62 27.71 3.83
N ILE A 407 19.20 26.71 3.05
CA ILE A 407 20.12 25.76 2.42
C ILE A 407 20.96 26.49 1.39
N ARG A 408 22.28 26.40 1.54
CA ARG A 408 23.24 27.03 0.61
C ARG A 408 23.11 26.40 -0.77
N GLY A 409 23.01 27.24 -1.80
CA GLY A 409 22.92 26.80 -3.20
C GLY A 409 21.52 26.34 -3.64
N MET A 410 20.52 26.44 -2.75
CA MET A 410 19.12 26.11 -3.06
C MET A 410 18.18 27.21 -2.58
N ARG A 411 17.79 28.12 -3.47
CA ARG A 411 16.84 29.19 -3.12
C ARG A 411 15.42 28.63 -3.13
N VAL A 412 14.66 28.83 -2.05
CA VAL A 412 13.25 28.43 -1.96
C VAL A 412 12.34 29.55 -2.46
N ILE A 413 11.46 29.22 -3.42
CA ILE A 413 10.37 30.06 -3.90
C ILE A 413 9.07 29.33 -3.55
N LEU A 414 8.30 29.92 -2.65
CA LEU A 414 6.98 29.42 -2.25
C LEU A 414 5.93 30.32 -2.88
N GLU A 415 5.18 29.79 -3.85
CA GLU A 415 3.88 30.33 -4.20
C GLU A 415 2.88 29.81 -3.16
N ASN A 416 2.17 30.72 -2.49
CA ASN A 416 1.31 30.38 -1.35
C ASN A 416 -0.08 31.01 -1.51
N THR A 417 -0.55 31.10 -2.75
CA THR A 417 -1.85 31.63 -3.13
C THR A 417 -2.49 30.69 -4.14
N GLU A 418 -3.72 30.97 -4.57
CA GLU A 418 -4.33 30.18 -5.65
C GLU A 418 -3.69 30.42 -7.03
N GLN A 419 -2.75 31.37 -7.13
CA GLN A 419 -1.93 31.53 -8.33
C GLN A 419 -0.99 30.33 -8.50
N ARG A 420 -0.62 30.05 -9.75
CA ARG A 420 0.30 28.96 -10.11
C ARG A 420 1.44 29.48 -10.97
N PHE A 421 2.54 28.72 -10.98
CA PHE A 421 3.58 28.87 -12.00
C PHE A 421 2.99 28.43 -13.35
N SER A 422 2.55 29.39 -14.16
CA SER A 422 1.77 29.14 -15.37
C SER A 422 2.38 29.71 -16.65
N GLN A 423 3.33 30.63 -16.54
CA GLN A 423 3.92 31.33 -17.68
C GLN A 423 5.40 30.95 -17.87
N PRO A 424 5.88 30.82 -19.12
CA PRO A 424 7.28 30.58 -19.41
C PRO A 424 8.22 31.55 -18.70
N GLY A 425 9.28 31.02 -18.10
CA GLY A 425 10.29 31.79 -17.38
C GLY A 425 9.91 32.19 -15.95
N GLN A 426 8.75 31.77 -15.42
CA GLN A 426 8.40 31.98 -14.01
C GLN A 426 9.18 31.08 -13.05
N ALA A 427 9.62 29.91 -13.52
CA ALA A 427 10.40 28.96 -12.72
C ALA A 427 11.71 28.55 -13.43
N PRO A 428 12.71 29.45 -13.52
CA PRO A 428 14.04 29.10 -14.02
C PRO A 428 14.85 28.28 -13.03
N ASP A 429 15.81 27.51 -13.55
CA ASP A 429 16.83 26.76 -12.80
C ASP A 429 16.26 25.83 -11.72
N VAL A 430 15.16 25.12 -12.03
CA VAL A 430 14.49 24.23 -11.11
C VAL A 430 15.41 23.07 -10.74
N SER A 431 15.68 22.92 -9.45
CA SER A 431 16.35 21.76 -8.86
C SER A 431 15.34 20.82 -8.22
N LEU A 432 14.41 21.37 -7.43
CA LEU A 432 13.28 20.65 -6.85
C LEU A 432 11.98 21.37 -7.15
N TYR A 433 10.94 20.60 -7.48
CA TYR A 433 9.59 21.12 -7.67
C TYR A 433 8.54 20.22 -7.00
N VAL A 434 7.59 20.83 -6.31
CA VAL A 434 6.37 20.13 -5.88
C VAL A 434 5.22 21.11 -5.73
N GLY A 435 4.03 20.69 -6.14
CA GLY A 435 2.83 21.40 -5.72
C GLY A 435 1.59 21.08 -6.52
N TRP A 436 0.61 21.97 -6.36
CA TRP A 436 -0.67 21.86 -7.04
C TRP A 436 -0.53 22.12 -8.54
N TYR A 437 -1.62 21.90 -9.27
CA TYR A 437 -1.59 21.75 -10.72
C TYR A 437 -2.88 22.23 -11.38
N ARG A 438 -2.88 22.18 -12.71
CA ARG A 438 -4.08 22.10 -13.54
C ARG A 438 -4.19 20.69 -14.10
N LEU A 439 -5.31 20.02 -13.80
CA LEU A 439 -5.51 18.63 -14.19
C LEU A 439 -5.37 18.42 -15.69
N ARG A 440 -4.40 17.55 -16.04
CA ARG A 440 -4.06 17.16 -17.41
C ARG A 440 -3.80 18.35 -18.33
N ALA A 441 -3.17 19.39 -17.81
CA ALA A 441 -2.83 20.57 -18.57
C ALA A 441 -1.49 21.12 -18.08
N TYR A 442 -0.41 20.60 -18.64
CA TYR A 442 0.94 21.02 -18.35
C TYR A 442 1.11 22.52 -18.61
N GLU A 443 1.61 23.22 -17.61
CA GLU A 443 1.92 24.65 -17.68
C GLU A 443 3.44 24.82 -17.84
N ASP A 444 3.87 25.39 -18.97
CA ASP A 444 5.29 25.41 -19.38
C ASP A 444 6.09 26.54 -18.71
N ALA A 445 6.08 26.56 -17.38
CA ALA A 445 6.73 27.59 -16.58
C ALA A 445 8.21 27.31 -16.27
N PHE A 446 8.66 26.08 -16.49
CA PHE A 446 9.85 25.50 -15.86
C PHE A 446 11.05 25.40 -16.80
N THR A 447 12.24 25.69 -16.26
CA THR A 447 13.51 25.27 -16.86
C THR A 447 14.26 24.41 -15.86
N PHE A 448 14.46 23.14 -16.17
CA PHE A 448 15.03 22.17 -15.23
C PHE A 448 16.56 22.10 -15.31
N GLN A 449 17.21 22.10 -14.14
CA GLN A 449 18.63 21.76 -14.02
C GLN A 449 18.85 20.26 -14.26
N PRO A 450 20.03 19.84 -14.75
CA PRO A 450 20.40 18.43 -14.75
C PRO A 450 20.25 17.81 -13.35
N GLY A 451 19.55 16.69 -13.26
CA GLY A 451 19.25 16.02 -12.00
C GLY A 451 18.03 16.55 -11.26
N ALA A 452 17.26 17.47 -11.86
CA ALA A 452 16.07 18.03 -11.24
C ALA A 452 15.01 16.97 -10.93
N ILE A 453 14.31 17.17 -9.83
CA ILE A 453 13.31 16.24 -9.29
C ILE A 453 12.02 17.00 -9.02
N GLY A 454 10.89 16.52 -9.51
CA GLY A 454 9.63 17.13 -9.10
C GLY A 454 8.38 16.44 -9.59
N TYR A 455 7.27 16.77 -8.95
CA TYR A 455 5.97 16.18 -9.25
C TYR A 455 4.81 17.13 -8.96
N HIS A 456 3.75 17.00 -9.76
CA HIS A 456 2.46 17.59 -9.47
C HIS A 456 1.60 16.66 -8.62
N ILE A 457 0.86 17.23 -7.68
CA ILE A 457 -0.08 16.49 -6.81
C ILE A 457 -1.41 16.35 -7.55
N ALA A 458 -1.46 15.36 -8.46
CA ALA A 458 -2.36 15.42 -9.60
C ALA A 458 -2.77 14.08 -10.19
N SER A 459 -4.08 13.83 -10.28
CA SER A 459 -4.54 12.55 -10.81
C SER A 459 -4.33 12.43 -12.33
N ARG A 460 -4.13 11.21 -12.83
CA ARG A 460 -4.03 10.93 -14.27
C ARG A 460 -2.94 11.69 -15.04
N GLU A 461 -1.87 12.13 -14.36
CA GLU A 461 -0.73 12.82 -15.01
C GLU A 461 0.29 11.87 -15.66
N ALA A 462 0.09 10.55 -15.52
CA ALA A 462 0.89 9.49 -16.13
C ALA A 462 -0.01 8.44 -16.81
N VAL A 463 -1.16 8.84 -17.38
CA VAL A 463 -2.02 7.90 -18.16
C VAL A 463 -1.38 7.47 -19.47
N SER A 464 -0.43 8.27 -19.98
CA SER A 464 0.46 7.97 -21.08
C SER A 464 1.77 8.75 -20.89
N ILE A 465 2.88 8.17 -21.34
CA ILE A 465 4.19 8.80 -21.44
C ILE A 465 4.61 8.92 -22.92
N HIS A 466 4.04 8.10 -23.81
CA HIS A 466 4.42 8.05 -25.24
C HIS A 466 3.44 8.75 -26.19
N ASP A 467 2.20 9.02 -25.79
CA ASP A 467 1.25 9.75 -26.64
C ASP A 467 1.70 11.20 -26.82
N ALA A 468 1.93 11.59 -28.06
CA ALA A 468 2.32 12.96 -28.42
C ALA A 468 1.27 14.00 -28.00
N ASN A 469 0.00 13.59 -27.90
CA ASN A 469 -1.12 14.45 -27.50
C ASN A 469 -1.36 14.47 -25.99
N GLU A 470 -0.59 13.71 -25.20
CA GLU A 470 -0.70 13.76 -23.74
C GLU A 470 -0.32 15.16 -23.24
N GLN A 471 -1.20 15.72 -22.42
CA GLN A 471 -1.07 17.06 -21.84
C GLN A 471 -0.67 17.03 -20.37
N GLY A 472 -0.55 15.85 -19.77
CA GLY A 472 -0.19 15.67 -18.39
C GLY A 472 1.28 15.97 -18.07
N TRP A 473 1.56 16.12 -16.78
CA TRP A 473 2.84 16.49 -16.21
C TRP A 473 3.97 15.58 -16.66
N CYS A 474 3.83 14.26 -16.48
CA CYS A 474 4.99 13.36 -16.56
C CYS A 474 5.60 13.39 -17.96
N LYS A 475 4.78 13.20 -19.00
CA LYS A 475 5.20 13.29 -20.40
C LYS A 475 5.87 14.62 -20.69
N ASN A 476 5.19 15.73 -20.37
CA ASN A 476 5.64 17.06 -20.79
C ASN A 476 6.86 17.56 -20.01
N ALA A 477 6.92 17.32 -18.69
CA ALA A 477 8.09 17.67 -17.87
C ALA A 477 9.35 16.90 -18.31
N LEU A 478 9.21 15.63 -18.70
CA LEU A 478 10.30 14.84 -19.27
C LEU A 478 10.80 15.42 -20.60
N GLU A 479 9.91 15.90 -21.47
CA GLU A 479 10.31 16.62 -22.70
C GLU A 479 11.08 17.91 -22.40
N ARG A 480 10.75 18.60 -21.30
CA ARG A 480 11.47 19.79 -20.81
C ARG A 480 12.76 19.43 -20.06
N GLY A 481 13.08 18.15 -19.90
CA GLY A 481 14.35 17.70 -19.35
C GLY A 481 14.41 17.60 -17.83
N ILE A 482 13.26 17.46 -17.15
CA ILE A 482 13.27 16.99 -15.76
C ILE A 482 13.90 15.59 -15.70
N THR A 483 14.74 15.33 -14.71
CA THR A 483 15.44 14.04 -14.59
C THR A 483 14.60 13.01 -13.85
N VAL A 484 13.83 13.44 -12.86
CA VAL A 484 12.98 12.57 -12.06
C VAL A 484 11.60 13.19 -11.86
N THR A 485 10.57 12.38 -12.04
CA THR A 485 9.20 12.73 -11.71
C THR A 485 8.42 11.51 -11.21
N LEU A 486 7.23 11.73 -10.67
CA LEU A 486 6.25 10.69 -10.39
C LEU A 486 4.85 11.16 -10.77
N GLY A 487 3.96 10.22 -11.02
CA GLY A 487 2.59 10.52 -11.40
C GLY A 487 1.66 9.32 -11.25
N ALA A 488 0.38 9.56 -11.48
CA ALA A 488 -0.64 8.52 -11.38
C ALA A 488 -1.15 8.10 -12.75
N VAL A 489 -1.23 6.79 -12.99
CA VAL A 489 -1.81 6.20 -14.20
C VAL A 489 -3.34 6.19 -14.20
N SER A 490 -3.96 6.57 -13.09
CA SER A 490 -5.40 6.74 -12.91
C SER A 490 -5.67 7.74 -11.77
N GLU A 491 -6.87 7.70 -11.18
CA GLU A 491 -7.21 8.42 -9.95
C GLU A 491 -6.56 7.77 -8.72
N PRO A 492 -5.58 8.41 -8.05
CA PRO A 492 -4.86 7.80 -6.94
C PRO A 492 -5.44 8.17 -5.57
N TYR A 493 -6.35 9.15 -5.48
CA TYR A 493 -6.63 9.94 -4.27
C TYR A 493 -5.41 10.74 -3.77
N LEU A 494 -5.67 11.86 -3.08
CA LEU A 494 -4.64 12.82 -2.65
C LEU A 494 -3.56 12.18 -1.75
N ASP A 495 -3.95 11.28 -0.87
CA ASP A 495 -3.08 10.65 0.12
C ASP A 495 -2.16 9.57 -0.47
N ALA A 496 -2.27 9.23 -1.75
CA ALA A 496 -1.34 8.35 -2.43
C ALA A 496 -0.05 9.07 -2.89
N PHE A 497 -0.07 10.40 -3.00
CA PHE A 497 1.15 11.16 -3.30
C PHE A 497 2.06 11.21 -2.07
N PRO A 498 3.38 11.01 -2.26
CA PRO A 498 4.36 11.21 -1.19
C PRO A 498 4.31 12.65 -0.67
N LEU A 499 4.25 12.82 0.66
CA LEU A 499 4.41 14.14 1.26
C LEU A 499 5.76 14.74 0.85
N ALA A 500 5.80 16.05 0.63
CA ALA A 500 7.01 16.74 0.21
C ALA A 500 8.08 16.68 1.31
N THR A 501 7.67 16.86 2.57
CA THR A 501 8.57 16.74 3.72
C THR A 501 9.18 15.34 3.84
N GLU A 502 8.39 14.30 3.56
CA GLU A 502 8.84 12.90 3.57
C GLU A 502 9.77 12.60 2.41
N PHE A 503 9.31 12.78 1.17
CA PHE A 503 10.04 12.41 -0.04
C PHE A 503 11.35 13.19 -0.17
N PHE A 504 11.31 14.52 -0.13
CA PHE A 504 12.51 15.33 -0.26
C PHE A 504 13.37 15.32 1.00
N GLY A 505 12.78 15.22 2.20
CA GLY A 505 13.55 15.10 3.44
C GLY A 505 14.40 13.82 3.47
N LEU A 506 13.82 12.68 3.09
CA LEU A 506 14.55 11.43 2.95
C LEU A 506 15.67 11.54 1.90
N LEU A 507 15.37 12.02 0.69
CA LEU A 507 16.39 12.10 -0.36
C LEU A 507 17.51 13.09 0.00
N TYR A 508 17.17 14.24 0.58
CA TYR A 508 18.11 15.28 0.97
C TYR A 508 19.06 14.84 2.08
N SER A 509 18.66 13.87 2.92
CA SER A 509 19.56 13.28 3.91
C SER A 509 20.84 12.69 3.30
N GLY A 510 20.82 12.36 2.00
CA GLY A 510 21.97 11.76 1.30
C GLY A 510 22.18 10.28 1.61
N ARG A 511 21.26 9.68 2.38
CA ARG A 511 21.36 8.31 2.88
C ARG A 511 20.63 7.27 2.03
N TYR A 512 19.63 7.68 1.27
CA TYR A 512 18.79 6.80 0.46
C TYR A 512 18.97 7.06 -1.02
N SER A 513 18.84 6.03 -1.84
CA SER A 513 18.61 6.22 -3.28
C SER A 513 17.19 6.73 -3.56
N LEU A 514 16.96 7.15 -4.81
CA LEU A 514 15.65 7.59 -5.26
C LEU A 514 14.57 6.52 -5.01
N VAL A 515 14.86 5.25 -5.34
CA VAL A 515 13.84 4.19 -5.20
C VAL A 515 13.57 3.84 -3.73
N GLU A 516 14.60 3.88 -2.86
CA GLU A 516 14.42 3.72 -1.41
C GLU A 516 13.57 4.87 -0.84
N THR A 517 13.85 6.10 -1.27
CA THR A 517 13.05 7.28 -0.90
C THR A 517 11.59 7.10 -1.27
N TYR A 518 11.31 6.67 -2.50
CA TYR A 518 9.95 6.42 -2.98
C TYR A 518 9.27 5.30 -2.20
N ALA A 519 9.97 4.20 -1.92
CA ALA A 519 9.43 3.10 -1.16
C ALA A 519 9.09 3.48 0.30
N LEU A 520 9.91 4.34 0.92
CA LEU A 520 9.69 4.83 2.28
C LEU A 520 8.60 5.90 2.40
N SER A 521 8.23 6.58 1.30
CA SER A 521 7.29 7.72 1.31
C SER A 521 5.99 7.44 0.54
N SER A 522 5.94 6.42 -0.31
CA SER A 522 4.71 5.95 -0.94
C SER A 522 3.87 5.15 0.05
N ARG A 523 2.58 5.49 0.18
CA ARG A 523 1.67 4.84 1.13
C ARG A 523 1.05 3.56 0.64
N TYR A 524 1.01 3.34 -0.69
CA TYR A 524 0.19 2.30 -1.29
C TYR A 524 0.89 1.49 -2.37
N LEU A 525 0.54 0.20 -2.44
CA LEU A 525 0.90 -0.80 -3.44
C LEU A 525 -0.36 -1.29 -4.18
N SER A 526 -0.18 -2.03 -5.28
CA SER A 526 -1.28 -2.44 -6.18
C SER A 526 -2.13 -1.25 -6.63
N TRP A 527 -1.51 -0.08 -6.80
CA TRP A 527 -2.24 1.17 -7.00
C TRP A 527 -1.70 1.97 -8.18
N GLN A 528 -1.95 3.27 -8.21
CA GLN A 528 -1.84 4.05 -9.45
C GLN A 528 -0.49 4.74 -9.66
N MET A 529 0.35 4.83 -8.64
CA MET A 529 1.55 5.66 -8.69
C MET A 529 2.68 4.98 -9.48
N VAL A 530 3.42 5.78 -10.24
CA VAL A 530 4.65 5.38 -10.95
C VAL A 530 5.76 6.38 -10.67
N LEU A 531 6.99 5.87 -10.46
CA LEU A 531 8.20 6.66 -10.31
C LEU A 531 9.04 6.58 -11.59
N LEU A 532 9.28 7.73 -12.23
CA LEU A 532 10.07 7.86 -13.45
C LEU A 532 11.42 8.48 -13.09
N GLY A 533 12.49 7.69 -13.18
CA GLY A 533 13.83 8.10 -12.77
C GLY A 533 14.80 6.92 -12.65
N ASP A 534 16.08 7.23 -12.48
CA ASP A 534 17.08 6.22 -12.17
C ASP A 534 16.97 5.78 -10.70
N PRO A 535 16.68 4.50 -10.40
CA PRO A 535 16.46 4.04 -9.02
C PRO A 535 17.67 4.21 -8.11
N LEU A 536 18.88 4.25 -8.68
CA LEU A 536 20.13 4.41 -7.94
C LEU A 536 20.50 5.88 -7.73
N TYR A 537 19.70 6.83 -8.22
CA TYR A 537 20.01 8.25 -8.17
C TYR A 537 20.18 8.76 -6.73
N GLN A 538 21.33 9.37 -6.43
CA GLN A 538 21.70 9.92 -5.11
C GLN A 538 22.37 11.30 -5.22
N PRO A 539 21.61 12.38 -5.44
CA PRO A 539 22.17 13.72 -5.70
C PRO A 539 23.05 14.29 -4.57
N TRP A 540 22.85 13.83 -3.33
CA TRP A 540 23.58 14.28 -2.15
C TRP A 540 24.22 13.14 -1.38
N LYS A 541 24.65 12.08 -2.08
CA LYS A 541 25.25 10.88 -1.50
C LYS A 541 26.28 11.21 -0.41
N GLY A 542 26.15 10.56 0.73
CA GLY A 542 27.13 10.60 1.82
C GLY A 542 26.69 11.40 3.04
N HIS A 543 27.44 11.24 4.13
CA HIS A 543 27.11 11.80 5.44
C HIS A 543 27.34 13.30 5.50
N ASP A 544 26.29 14.01 5.91
CA ASP A 544 26.35 15.42 6.24
C ASP A 544 25.41 15.68 7.44
N PRO A 545 25.96 15.97 8.63
CA PRO A 545 25.17 16.23 9.83
C PRO A 545 24.18 17.39 9.68
N VAL A 546 24.49 18.37 8.82
CA VAL A 546 23.59 19.50 8.56
C VAL A 546 22.40 19.03 7.74
N ARG A 547 22.64 18.26 6.67
CA ARG A 547 21.55 17.68 5.86
C ARG A 547 20.69 16.71 6.66
N GLU A 548 21.31 15.86 7.48
CA GLU A 548 20.57 14.93 8.33
C GLU A 548 19.69 15.69 9.34
N LYS A 549 20.19 16.76 9.96
CA LYS A 549 19.39 17.59 10.86
C LYS A 549 18.19 18.23 10.16
N VAL A 550 18.38 18.75 8.93
CA VAL A 550 17.28 19.29 8.12
C VAL A 550 16.26 18.20 7.79
N ALA A 551 16.74 17.03 7.35
CA ALA A 551 15.89 15.88 7.05
C ALA A 551 15.07 15.45 8.28
N LEU A 552 15.68 15.30 9.45
CA LEU A 552 14.98 14.94 10.68
C LEU A 552 13.92 15.98 11.09
N SER A 553 14.22 17.27 10.87
CA SER A 553 13.26 18.35 11.11
C SER A 553 12.07 18.29 10.15
N LEU A 554 12.30 18.01 8.86
CA LEU A 554 11.24 17.85 7.86
C LEU A 554 10.36 16.64 8.20
N LEU A 555 10.98 15.53 8.55
CA LEU A 555 10.29 14.29 8.90
C LEU A 555 9.58 14.34 10.25
N ASN A 556 9.90 15.33 11.10
CA ASN A 556 9.47 15.40 12.50
C ASN A 556 9.80 14.11 13.28
N ARG A 557 11.05 13.64 13.18
CA ARG A 557 11.53 12.38 13.79
C ARG A 557 12.88 12.57 14.49
N ASN A 558 13.14 11.71 15.48
CA ASN A 558 14.43 11.66 16.19
C ASN A 558 15.50 10.81 15.49
N GLY A 559 15.11 10.10 14.42
CA GLY A 559 16.02 9.26 13.65
C GLY A 559 15.44 8.94 12.28
N LEU A 560 16.33 8.75 11.31
CA LEU A 560 15.98 8.28 9.99
C LEU A 560 15.48 6.83 10.05
N PRO A 561 14.51 6.42 9.22
CA PRO A 561 14.05 5.04 9.19
C PRO A 561 15.19 4.08 8.79
N PRO A 562 15.09 2.78 9.08
CA PRO A 562 15.99 1.82 8.48
C PRO A 562 15.78 1.81 6.96
N ALA A 563 16.86 1.61 6.22
CA ALA A 563 16.73 1.56 4.78
C ALA A 563 16.04 0.28 4.30
N PRO A 564 15.13 0.38 3.30
CA PRO A 564 14.38 -0.76 2.78
C PRO A 564 15.24 -1.93 2.38
N ALA A 565 16.47 -1.74 1.91
CA ALA A 565 17.31 -2.83 1.44
C ALA A 565 17.99 -3.65 2.56
N VAL A 566 18.05 -3.12 3.79
CA VAL A 566 18.72 -3.75 4.92
C VAL A 566 17.75 -4.67 5.64
N GLY A 567 18.05 -5.98 5.65
CA GLY A 567 17.27 -6.96 6.43
C GLY A 567 16.00 -7.51 5.76
N VAL A 568 15.82 -7.28 4.46
CA VAL A 568 14.72 -7.90 3.68
C VAL A 568 14.95 -9.40 3.54
N LYS A 569 13.90 -10.18 3.80
CA LYS A 569 13.93 -11.63 3.57
C LYS A 569 14.21 -11.88 2.08
N PRO A 570 15.11 -12.82 1.72
CA PRO A 570 15.30 -13.18 0.33
C PRO A 570 13.98 -13.64 -0.30
N GLY A 571 13.84 -13.43 -1.61
CA GLY A 571 12.76 -14.01 -2.40
C GLY A 571 12.63 -15.52 -2.10
N PRO A 572 11.42 -16.05 -1.90
CA PRO A 572 11.25 -17.44 -1.51
C PRO A 572 11.88 -18.40 -2.53
N SER A 573 12.43 -19.53 -2.05
CA SER A 573 12.90 -20.60 -2.92
C SER A 573 11.72 -21.46 -3.43
N ARG A 574 11.89 -22.14 -4.58
CA ARG A 574 10.85 -22.94 -5.27
C ARG A 574 10.03 -23.88 -4.36
N LYS A 575 10.60 -24.41 -3.27
CA LYS A 575 9.93 -25.34 -2.33
C LYS A 575 9.12 -24.66 -1.21
N LYS A 576 9.35 -23.37 -0.92
CA LYS A 576 8.68 -22.64 0.18
C LYS A 576 7.36 -21.96 -0.23
N PHE A 577 7.12 -21.79 -1.53
CA PHE A 577 5.98 -21.07 -2.09
C PHE A 577 4.61 -21.66 -1.71
N GLN A 578 4.44 -22.99 -1.73
CA GLN A 578 3.13 -23.61 -1.56
C GLN A 578 2.57 -23.63 -0.13
N LYS A 579 3.37 -23.27 0.89
CA LYS A 579 3.00 -23.48 2.32
C LYS A 579 2.82 -22.22 3.15
N THR A 580 3.18 -21.04 2.65
CA THR A 580 3.50 -19.91 3.55
C THR A 580 2.51 -18.74 3.50
N PHE A 581 1.54 -18.73 2.57
CA PHE A 581 0.48 -17.73 2.63
C PHE A 581 -0.68 -18.23 3.49
N SER A 582 -0.62 -17.97 4.80
CA SER A 582 -1.81 -18.07 5.64
C SER A 582 -2.76 -16.94 5.23
N GLY A 583 -4.01 -17.29 4.90
CA GLY A 583 -5.08 -16.35 4.49
C GLY A 583 -5.42 -15.23 5.48
N LYS A 584 -4.66 -15.08 6.58
CA LYS A 584 -4.76 -13.98 7.56
C LYS A 584 -4.67 -12.59 6.92
N TYR A 585 -4.02 -12.47 5.76
CA TYR A 585 -3.88 -11.16 5.13
C TYR A 585 -4.98 -10.85 4.13
N LEU A 586 -5.46 -11.78 3.30
CA LEU A 586 -6.28 -11.39 2.12
C LEU A 586 -7.24 -12.49 1.60
N MET A 587 -7.52 -13.53 2.39
CA MET A 587 -8.76 -14.34 2.24
C MET A 587 -9.82 -13.82 3.20
N LEU A 588 -11.09 -14.25 3.04
CA LEU A 588 -12.16 -13.95 4.01
C LEU A 588 -11.60 -14.22 5.42
N ASP A 589 -11.34 -13.15 6.19
CA ASP A 589 -10.82 -13.28 7.55
C ASP A 589 -11.98 -13.76 8.41
N PRO A 590 -12.03 -15.01 8.88
CA PRO A 590 -13.21 -15.55 9.56
C PRO A 590 -13.61 -14.74 10.80
N ARG A 591 -12.66 -13.98 11.39
CA ARG A 591 -12.93 -13.02 12.47
C ARG A 591 -13.93 -11.93 12.10
N MET A 592 -14.07 -11.60 10.82
CA MET A 592 -15.09 -10.66 10.36
C MET A 592 -16.52 -11.23 10.42
N LEU A 593 -16.64 -12.56 10.51
CA LEU A 593 -17.90 -13.26 10.71
C LEU A 593 -18.24 -13.41 12.20
N GLN A 594 -17.26 -13.22 13.09
CA GLN A 594 -17.46 -13.27 14.53
C GLN A 594 -18.32 -12.08 15.03
N PRO A 595 -19.02 -12.24 16.18
CA PRO A 595 -19.75 -11.17 16.83
C PRO A 595 -18.89 -9.94 17.12
#